data_AF-A0A6M1ZZV5-F1
#
_entry.id   AF-A0A6M1ZZV5-F1
#
_cell.length_a   1.000
_cell.length_b   1.000
_cell.length_c   1.000
_cell.angle_alpha   90.00
_cell.angle_beta   90.00
_cell.angle_gamma   90.00
#
_symmetry.space_group_name_H-M   'P 1'
#
loop_
_entity.id
_entity.type
_entity.pdbx_description
1 polymer ?
#
loop_
_entity_poly.entity_id
_entity_poly.type
_entity_poly.pdbx_seq_one_letter_code
_entity_poly.pdbx_strand_id
1 'polypeptide(L)'
;MEATTSCHGHVPTSYRGSFTQKANRACQVIRSIFPKTITEPAFERGAGFWTHPDEESKTSFLGKLTDYNSQRENWYKVNCYMAEFWCTISNAGFIYVGLKHGSPELLFAGCASAISHSIPKQWLLTVDKIGVLIVLSKLIRDYQVLGDHPWLAAPVTTAVAINLADAHLSRNYGVTWPHVVWHLSAAAIADLFLQYAENS
;
A
#
# COMPACT_ATOMS: atom_id res chain seq x y z
N MET A 1 23.69 -41.04 -14.57
CA MET A 1 23.10 -41.10 -13.23
C MET A 1 23.30 -39.72 -12.63
N GLU A 2 22.25 -38.90 -12.68
CA GLU A 2 22.27 -37.51 -12.22
C GLU A 2 22.02 -37.45 -10.71
N ALA A 3 22.87 -36.72 -10.00
CA ALA A 3 22.70 -36.42 -8.59
C ALA A 3 21.94 -35.10 -8.44
N THR A 4 20.76 -35.14 -7.83
CA THR A 4 20.01 -33.97 -7.39
C THR A 4 20.17 -33.80 -5.89
N THR A 5 20.89 -32.75 -5.50
CA THR A 5 21.10 -32.33 -4.11
C THR A 5 19.91 -31.46 -3.69
N SER A 6 19.04 -31.97 -2.81
CA SER A 6 17.96 -31.21 -2.18
C SER A 6 18.45 -30.57 -0.89
N CYS A 7 18.53 -29.24 -0.85
CA CYS A 7 18.81 -28.47 0.35
C CYS A 7 17.51 -28.17 1.10
N HIS A 8 17.09 -29.07 1.99
CA HIS A 8 16.12 -28.73 3.04
C HIS A 8 16.81 -27.99 4.18
N GLY A 9 16.77 -26.66 4.14
CA GLY A 9 17.06 -25.83 5.30
C GLY A 9 15.94 -25.98 6.34
N HIS A 10 16.24 -26.67 7.44
CA HIS A 10 15.40 -26.71 8.64
C HIS A 10 15.37 -25.30 9.28
N VAL A 11 14.24 -24.60 9.17
CA VAL A 11 13.96 -23.40 9.97
C VAL A 11 13.31 -23.85 11.28
N PRO A 12 13.87 -23.52 12.46
CA PRO A 12 13.32 -23.96 13.74
C PRO A 12 11.91 -23.40 13.98
N THR A 13 10.99 -24.28 14.33
CA THR A 13 9.55 -24.04 14.54
C THR A 13 9.19 -23.32 15.84
N SER A 14 10.16 -22.94 16.67
CA SER A 14 9.90 -22.49 18.05
C SER A 14 9.55 -21.00 18.21
N TYR A 15 9.69 -20.15 17.18
CA TYR A 15 9.36 -18.71 17.26
C TYR A 15 8.06 -18.31 16.53
N ARG A 16 7.34 -19.25 15.92
CA ARG A 16 6.07 -18.99 15.19
C ARG A 16 4.80 -19.11 16.04
N GLY A 17 4.89 -19.61 17.28
CA GLY A 17 3.72 -20.00 18.07
C GLY A 17 2.98 -18.83 18.72
N SER A 18 3.66 -17.90 19.39
CA SER A 18 2.99 -17.01 20.35
C SER A 18 2.29 -15.80 19.71
N PHE A 19 2.84 -15.24 18.63
CA PHE A 19 2.26 -14.07 17.98
C PHE A 19 1.08 -14.45 17.07
N THR A 20 1.23 -15.54 16.32
CA THR A 20 0.19 -16.04 15.41
C THR A 20 -1.03 -16.57 16.17
N GLN A 21 -0.83 -17.18 17.34
CA GLN A 21 -1.93 -17.67 18.19
C GLN A 21 -2.69 -16.52 18.86
N LYS A 22 -2.01 -15.44 19.28
CA LYS A 22 -2.66 -14.24 19.82
C LYS A 22 -3.43 -13.46 18.75
N ALA A 23 -2.88 -13.33 17.54
CA ALA A 23 -3.57 -12.72 16.40
C ALA A 23 -4.85 -13.49 16.02
N ASN A 24 -4.78 -14.83 16.01
CA ASN A 24 -5.94 -15.69 15.76
C ASN A 24 -7.02 -15.54 16.85
N ARG A 25 -6.63 -15.41 18.12
CA ARG A 25 -7.59 -15.16 19.23
C ARG A 25 -8.24 -13.78 19.14
N ALA A 26 -7.49 -12.73 18.82
CA ALA A 26 -8.06 -11.39 18.64
C ALA A 26 -9.08 -11.35 17.48
N CYS A 27 -8.74 -12.00 16.37
CA CYS A 27 -9.65 -12.14 15.23
C CYS A 27 -10.90 -12.99 15.57
N GLN A 28 -10.79 -14.01 16.43
CA GLN A 28 -11.94 -14.77 16.93
C GLN A 28 -12.83 -13.98 17.90
N VAL A 29 -12.26 -13.15 18.78
CA VAL A 29 -13.03 -12.33 19.73
C VAL A 29 -13.86 -11.27 19.00
N ILE A 30 -13.32 -10.62 17.97
CA ILE A 30 -14.08 -9.63 17.19
C ILE A 30 -15.21 -10.29 16.39
N ARG A 31 -15.01 -11.50 15.86
CA ARG A 31 -16.08 -12.30 15.24
C ARG A 31 -17.25 -12.61 16.20
N SER A 32 -16.97 -12.69 17.50
CA SER A 32 -18.02 -12.89 18.52
C SER A 32 -18.80 -11.60 18.85
N ILE A 33 -18.22 -10.43 18.59
CA ILE A 33 -18.82 -9.12 18.88
C ILE A 33 -19.68 -8.61 17.71
N PHE A 34 -19.38 -9.02 16.47
CA PHE A 34 -20.14 -8.65 15.27
C PHE A 34 -20.69 -9.89 14.54
N PRO A 35 -21.72 -10.58 15.07
CA PRO A 35 -22.01 -11.93 14.64
C PRO A 35 -22.62 -12.06 13.24
N LYS A 36 -23.22 -11.03 12.63
CA LYS A 36 -24.14 -11.24 11.48
C LYS A 36 -24.30 -10.15 10.41
N THR A 37 -23.52 -9.06 10.38
CA THR A 37 -23.71 -8.03 9.33
C THR A 37 -22.60 -7.93 8.30
N ILE A 38 -21.53 -8.69 8.47
CA ILE A 38 -20.50 -8.85 7.45
C ILE A 38 -20.18 -10.34 7.44
N THR A 39 -20.82 -11.10 6.56
CA THR A 39 -20.24 -12.35 6.09
C THR A 39 -18.95 -11.98 5.38
N GLU A 40 -17.89 -11.74 6.15
CA GLU A 40 -16.54 -11.72 5.60
C GLU A 40 -16.33 -13.10 5.03
N PRO A 41 -16.12 -13.19 3.71
CA PRO A 41 -15.99 -14.49 3.11
C PRO A 41 -14.68 -15.05 3.70
N ALA A 42 -14.74 -16.25 4.28
CA ALA A 42 -13.67 -16.80 5.09
C ALA A 42 -12.42 -16.94 4.21
N PHE A 43 -11.46 -16.02 4.37
CA PHE A 43 -10.20 -16.14 3.65
C PHE A 43 -9.48 -17.39 4.18
N GLU A 44 -9.20 -18.36 3.31
CA GLU A 44 -8.41 -19.53 3.69
C GLU A 44 -6.92 -19.24 3.49
N ARG A 45 -6.12 -19.51 4.53
CA ARG A 45 -4.67 -19.33 4.51
C ARG A 45 -4.03 -20.54 3.83
N GLY A 46 -3.79 -20.46 2.52
CA GLY A 46 -3.00 -21.43 1.76
C GLY A 46 -1.56 -20.93 1.58
N ALA A 47 -0.55 -21.66 2.07
CA ALA A 47 0.88 -21.41 1.81
C ALA A 47 1.41 -19.96 2.07
N GLY A 48 0.75 -19.16 2.91
CA GLY A 48 1.12 -17.76 3.16
C GLY A 48 0.41 -16.72 2.29
N PHE A 49 -0.61 -17.15 1.53
CA PHE A 49 -1.47 -16.32 0.70
C PHE A 49 -2.93 -16.50 1.12
N TRP A 50 -3.72 -15.45 0.94
CA TRP A 50 -5.17 -15.50 1.13
C TRP A 50 -5.83 -15.63 -0.24
N THR A 51 -6.34 -16.81 -0.54
CA THR A 51 -7.15 -17.08 -1.72
C THR A 51 -8.59 -17.23 -1.30
N HIS A 52 -9.51 -16.56 -2.00
CA HIS A 52 -10.94 -16.72 -1.78
C HIS A 52 -11.47 -17.90 -2.60
N PRO A 53 -12.29 -18.83 -2.04
CA PRO A 53 -12.89 -19.93 -2.79
C PRO A 53 -14.03 -19.53 -3.73
N ASP A 54 -14.59 -18.32 -3.61
CA ASP A 54 -15.89 -18.03 -4.22
C ASP A 54 -15.80 -17.29 -5.57
N GLU A 55 -16.29 -17.94 -6.62
CA GLU A 55 -16.40 -17.43 -8.00
C GLU A 55 -17.34 -16.22 -8.16
N GLU A 56 -18.19 -15.92 -7.17
CA GLU A 56 -19.15 -14.80 -7.21
C GLU A 56 -18.47 -13.42 -7.30
N SER A 57 -17.19 -13.31 -6.93
CA SER A 57 -16.48 -12.01 -6.86
C SER A 57 -15.84 -11.56 -8.18
N LYS A 58 -15.99 -12.30 -9.29
CA LYS A 58 -15.27 -12.00 -10.55
C LYS A 58 -16.01 -11.08 -11.52
N THR A 59 -17.33 -10.92 -11.42
CA THR A 59 -18.13 -10.27 -12.47
C THR A 59 -18.48 -8.80 -12.19
N SER A 60 -18.53 -8.35 -10.92
CA SER A 60 -18.83 -6.95 -10.59
C SER A 60 -17.58 -6.17 -10.15
N PHE A 61 -17.39 -4.96 -10.68
CA PHE A 61 -16.25 -4.09 -10.36
C PHE A 61 -16.12 -3.79 -8.85
N LEU A 62 -17.25 -3.66 -8.16
CA LEU A 62 -17.30 -3.41 -6.71
C LEU A 62 -16.88 -4.63 -5.87
N GLY A 63 -17.17 -5.84 -6.34
CA GLY A 63 -16.80 -7.08 -5.66
C GLY A 63 -15.36 -7.52 -5.93
N LYS A 64 -14.81 -7.14 -7.09
CA LYS A 64 -13.53 -7.60 -7.61
C LYS A 64 -12.35 -7.25 -6.70
N LEU A 65 -11.57 -8.27 -6.37
CA LEU A 65 -10.29 -8.10 -5.67
C LEU A 65 -9.21 -7.56 -6.61
N THR A 66 -8.28 -6.81 -6.05
CA THR A 66 -7.10 -6.34 -6.77
C THR A 66 -6.26 -7.52 -7.27
N ASP A 67 -5.77 -7.45 -8.51
CA ASP A 67 -4.91 -8.49 -9.09
C ASP A 67 -3.64 -8.70 -8.27
N TYR A 68 -3.19 -9.94 -8.17
CA TYR A 68 -1.96 -10.33 -7.46
C TYR A 68 -0.73 -9.56 -7.96
N ASN A 69 -0.62 -9.36 -9.27
CA ASN A 69 0.50 -8.60 -9.86
C ASN A 69 0.45 -7.09 -9.55
N SER A 70 -0.68 -6.61 -9.03
CA SER A 70 -0.83 -5.23 -8.56
C SER A 70 -0.57 -5.08 -7.06
N GLN A 71 -0.37 -6.19 -6.34
CA GLN A 71 -0.06 -6.19 -4.91
C GLN A 71 1.38 -5.72 -4.69
N ARG A 72 1.57 -4.87 -3.68
CA ARG A 72 2.90 -4.37 -3.27
C ARG A 72 3.38 -5.05 -2.00
N GLU A 73 2.46 -5.57 -1.21
CA GLU A 73 2.73 -6.36 0.00
C GLU A 73 1.82 -7.59 0.04
N ASN A 74 2.35 -8.69 0.56
CA ASN A 74 1.54 -9.88 0.80
C ASN A 74 0.40 -9.57 1.78
N TRP A 75 -0.83 -9.86 1.36
CA TRP A 75 -2.01 -9.55 2.14
C TRP A 75 -2.02 -10.19 3.53
N TYR A 76 -2.38 -9.39 4.53
CA TYR A 76 -2.56 -9.74 5.94
C TYR A 76 -1.38 -10.55 6.51
N LYS A 77 -0.16 -10.29 6.02
CA LYS A 77 1.08 -10.94 6.48
C LYS A 77 1.43 -10.51 7.91
N VAL A 78 1.19 -9.24 8.23
CA VAL A 78 1.51 -8.65 9.55
C VAL A 78 0.34 -8.77 10.53
N ASN A 79 -0.89 -8.46 10.10
CA ASN A 79 -2.10 -8.55 10.94
C ASN A 79 -3.32 -8.96 10.11
N CYS A 80 -4.45 -9.28 10.77
CA CYS A 80 -5.68 -9.73 10.10
C CYS A 80 -6.67 -8.61 9.70
N TYR A 81 -6.30 -7.34 9.86
CA TYR A 81 -7.17 -6.18 9.62
C TYR A 81 -6.80 -5.38 8.37
N MET A 82 -5.51 -5.30 8.06
CA MET A 82 -4.97 -4.55 6.93
C MET A 82 -4.30 -5.52 5.96
N ALA A 83 -4.71 -5.49 4.69
CA ALA A 83 -4.12 -6.33 3.67
C ALA A 83 -2.62 -5.99 3.50
N GLU A 84 -2.26 -4.75 3.18
CA GLU A 84 -0.88 -4.33 3.00
C GLU A 84 -0.43 -3.43 4.16
N PHE A 85 -0.09 -4.00 5.31
CA PHE A 85 0.14 -3.26 6.55
C PHE A 85 1.18 -2.13 6.41
N TRP A 86 2.36 -2.41 5.85
CA TRP A 86 3.42 -1.42 5.70
C TRP A 86 3.06 -0.36 4.66
N CYS A 87 2.39 -0.75 3.57
CA CYS A 87 1.89 0.20 2.57
C CYS A 87 0.78 1.11 3.13
N THR A 88 -0.12 0.56 3.96
CA THR A 88 -1.17 1.33 4.63
C THR A 88 -0.57 2.37 5.57
N ILE A 89 0.33 1.98 6.48
CA ILE A 89 0.83 2.92 7.50
C ILE A 89 1.76 3.99 6.91
N SER A 90 2.49 3.67 5.84
CA SER A 90 3.41 4.62 5.21
C SER A 90 2.70 5.80 4.54
N ASN A 91 1.40 5.68 4.25
CA ASN A 91 0.55 6.79 3.80
C ASN A 91 0.28 7.85 4.88
N ALA A 92 0.61 7.60 6.15
CA ALA A 92 0.51 8.59 7.20
C ALA A 92 1.34 9.86 6.91
N GLY A 93 2.44 9.73 6.14
CA GLY A 93 3.24 10.87 5.68
C GLY A 93 2.43 11.85 4.82
N PHE A 94 1.70 11.35 3.82
CA PHE A 94 0.84 12.19 2.97
C PHE A 94 -0.27 12.88 3.76
N ILE A 95 -0.89 12.13 4.70
CA ILE A 95 -1.94 12.68 5.56
C ILE A 95 -1.38 13.80 6.43
N TYR A 96 -0.22 13.58 7.05
CA TYR A 96 0.45 14.59 7.87
C TYR A 96 0.78 15.85 7.06
N VAL A 97 1.39 15.72 5.89
CA VAL A 97 1.75 16.85 5.03
C VAL A 97 0.49 17.59 4.55
N GLY A 98 -0.56 16.86 4.16
CA GLY A 98 -1.84 17.44 3.79
C GLY A 98 -2.49 18.24 4.92
N LEU A 99 -2.39 17.78 6.18
CA LEU A 99 -2.87 18.53 7.34
C LEU A 99 -2.00 19.76 7.62
N LYS A 100 -0.66 19.61 7.57
CA LYS A 100 0.31 20.67 7.84
C LYS A 100 0.14 21.87 6.90
N HIS A 101 -0.06 21.60 5.61
CA HIS A 101 -0.17 22.61 4.55
C HIS A 101 -1.61 22.91 4.12
N GLY A 102 -2.61 22.34 4.80
CA GLY A 102 -4.02 22.51 4.42
C GLY A 102 -4.31 22.09 2.97
N SER A 103 -3.62 21.08 2.44
CA SER A 103 -3.82 20.58 1.07
C SER A 103 -4.84 19.43 1.06
N PRO A 104 -6.11 19.70 0.66
CA PRO A 104 -7.12 18.65 0.57
C PRO A 104 -6.77 17.58 -0.47
N GLU A 105 -5.97 17.93 -1.48
CA GLU A 105 -5.51 16.99 -2.51
C GLU A 105 -4.61 15.91 -1.93
N LEU A 106 -3.62 16.29 -1.10
CA LEU A 106 -2.74 15.33 -0.43
C LEU A 106 -3.47 14.53 0.65
N LEU A 107 -4.40 15.14 1.37
CA LEU A 107 -5.26 14.42 2.33
C LEU A 107 -6.08 13.35 1.62
N PHE A 108 -6.72 13.70 0.51
CA PHE A 108 -7.50 12.76 -0.27
C PHE A 108 -6.64 11.62 -0.82
N ALA A 109 -5.48 11.94 -1.42
CA ALA A 109 -4.56 10.92 -1.95
C ALA A 109 -4.03 9.98 -0.85
N GLY A 110 -3.59 10.52 0.29
CA GLY A 110 -3.09 9.73 1.42
C GLY A 110 -4.16 8.82 2.02
N CYS A 111 -5.39 9.32 2.20
CA CYS A 111 -6.50 8.52 2.70
C CYS A 111 -6.94 7.45 1.69
N ALA A 112 -7.08 7.81 0.41
CA ALA A 112 -7.47 6.89 -0.66
C ALA A 112 -6.46 5.74 -0.78
N SER A 113 -5.17 6.05 -0.76
CA SER A 113 -4.10 5.04 -0.79
C SER A 113 -4.07 4.18 0.48
N ALA A 114 -4.19 4.78 1.67
CA ALA A 114 -4.26 4.00 2.92
C ALA A 114 -5.44 3.00 2.92
N ILE A 115 -6.60 3.40 2.39
CA ILE A 115 -7.78 2.55 2.29
C ILE A 115 -7.59 1.47 1.22
N SER A 116 -7.03 1.79 0.05
CA SER A 116 -6.79 0.82 -1.04
C SER A 116 -5.80 -0.27 -0.63
N HIS A 117 -4.78 0.07 0.16
CA HIS A 117 -3.83 -0.88 0.73
C HIS A 117 -4.42 -1.70 1.89
N SER A 118 -5.35 -1.12 2.65
CA SER A 118 -6.01 -1.85 3.75
C SER A 118 -7.04 -2.85 3.25
N ILE A 119 -7.81 -2.49 2.23
CA ILE A 119 -8.93 -3.27 1.70
C ILE A 119 -8.65 -3.57 0.22
N PRO A 120 -8.40 -4.83 -0.15
CA PRO A 120 -7.86 -5.19 -1.46
C PRO A 120 -8.93 -5.23 -2.57
N LYS A 121 -9.68 -4.14 -2.76
CA LYS A 121 -10.73 -4.01 -3.77
C LYS A 121 -10.26 -3.19 -4.96
N GLN A 122 -10.59 -3.66 -6.16
CA GLN A 122 -10.17 -3.05 -7.40
C GLN A 122 -10.66 -1.60 -7.54
N TRP A 123 -11.88 -1.30 -7.08
CA TRP A 123 -12.43 0.05 -7.15
C TRP A 123 -11.72 1.03 -6.21
N LEU A 124 -11.25 0.57 -5.04
CA LEU A 124 -10.44 1.38 -4.13
C LEU A 124 -9.08 1.69 -4.73
N LEU A 125 -8.44 0.72 -5.39
CA LEU A 125 -7.22 0.97 -6.17
C LEU A 125 -7.45 2.01 -7.28
N THR A 126 -8.63 2.02 -7.91
CA THR A 126 -8.96 3.06 -8.89
C THR A 126 -9.11 4.43 -8.23
N VAL A 127 -9.76 4.52 -7.07
CA VAL A 127 -9.89 5.79 -6.30
C VAL A 127 -8.52 6.31 -5.87
N ASP A 128 -7.63 5.43 -5.41
CA ASP A 128 -6.24 5.75 -5.09
C ASP A 128 -5.49 6.35 -6.30
N LYS A 129 -5.57 5.70 -7.47
CA LYS A 129 -5.01 6.25 -8.71
C LYS A 129 -5.58 7.61 -9.10
N ILE A 130 -6.87 7.86 -8.86
CA ILE A 130 -7.47 9.18 -9.06
C ILE A 130 -6.86 10.21 -8.09
N GLY A 131 -6.64 9.83 -6.83
CA GLY A 131 -5.92 10.67 -5.85
C GLY A 131 -4.54 11.07 -6.32
N VAL A 132 -3.75 10.11 -6.82
CA VAL A 132 -2.42 10.39 -7.41
C VAL A 132 -2.51 11.38 -8.57
N LEU A 133 -3.49 11.23 -9.47
CA LEU A 133 -3.69 12.15 -10.59
C LEU A 133 -4.06 13.57 -10.13
N ILE A 134 -4.85 13.72 -9.07
CA ILE A 134 -5.21 15.02 -8.49
C ILE A 134 -3.97 15.72 -7.90
N VAL A 135 -3.08 14.98 -7.24
CA VAL A 135 -1.81 15.54 -6.72
C VAL A 135 -0.89 15.94 -7.87
N LEU A 136 -0.78 15.10 -8.92
CA LEU A 136 0.01 15.42 -10.10
C LEU A 136 -0.51 16.68 -10.82
N SER A 137 -1.82 16.83 -10.99
CA SER A 137 -2.39 17.99 -11.65
C SER A 137 -2.17 19.28 -10.86
N LYS A 138 -2.17 19.21 -9.52
CA LYS A 138 -1.74 20.33 -8.65
C LYS A 138 -0.28 20.70 -8.90
N LEU A 139 0.64 19.72 -8.87
CA LEU A 139 2.06 19.95 -9.15
C LEU A 139 2.31 20.57 -10.53
N ILE A 140 1.56 20.10 -11.55
CA ILE A 140 1.64 20.66 -12.91
C ILE A 140 1.12 22.09 -12.95
N ARG A 141 0.03 22.40 -12.23
CA ARG A 141 -0.50 23.76 -12.15
C ARG A 141 0.49 24.71 -11.49
N ASP A 142 1.17 24.23 -10.46
CA ASP A 142 2.10 25.01 -9.65
C ASP A 142 3.55 24.90 -10.17
N TYR A 143 3.75 24.52 -11.45
CA TYR A 143 5.07 24.30 -12.06
C TYR A 143 5.98 25.53 -12.03
N GLN A 144 5.42 26.73 -11.90
CA GLN A 144 6.17 27.99 -11.83
C GLN A 144 7.17 28.00 -10.65
N VAL A 145 6.86 27.27 -9.57
CA VAL A 145 7.77 27.07 -8.42
C VAL A 145 9.10 26.43 -8.85
N LEU A 146 9.12 25.58 -9.88
CA LEU A 146 10.36 25.03 -10.43
C LEU A 146 11.16 26.07 -11.23
N GLY A 147 10.52 27.10 -11.76
CA GLY A 147 11.19 28.24 -12.39
C GLY A 147 11.92 29.11 -11.36
N ASP A 148 11.24 29.40 -10.24
CA ASP A 148 11.78 30.24 -9.16
C ASP A 148 12.82 29.49 -8.29
N HIS A 149 12.66 28.16 -8.17
CA HIS A 149 13.51 27.31 -7.36
C HIS A 149 13.95 26.04 -8.15
N PRO A 150 14.84 26.18 -9.14
CA PRO A 150 15.20 25.09 -10.07
C PRO A 150 15.84 23.87 -9.41
N TRP A 151 16.45 24.06 -8.23
CA TRP A 151 17.02 22.95 -7.46
C TRP A 151 15.95 21.97 -6.94
N LEU A 152 14.67 22.35 -6.88
CA LEU A 152 13.55 21.45 -6.57
C LEU A 152 13.31 20.39 -7.66
N ALA A 153 13.89 20.55 -8.86
CA ALA A 153 13.84 19.51 -9.88
C ALA A 153 14.54 18.22 -9.42
N ALA A 154 15.62 18.31 -8.64
CA ALA A 154 16.36 17.15 -8.14
C ALA A 154 15.52 16.23 -7.22
N PRO A 155 14.84 16.73 -6.17
CA PRO A 155 13.95 15.89 -5.37
C PRO A 155 12.78 15.35 -6.20
N VAL A 156 12.13 16.16 -7.05
CA VAL A 156 11.01 15.70 -7.90
C VAL A 156 11.43 14.56 -8.83
N THR A 157 12.58 14.70 -9.53
CA THR A 157 13.12 13.64 -10.39
C THR A 157 13.51 12.40 -9.60
N THR A 158 14.00 12.56 -8.36
CA THR A 158 14.27 11.43 -7.45
C THR A 158 13.00 10.67 -7.11
N ALA A 159 11.89 11.35 -6.80
CA ALA A 159 10.58 10.71 -6.60
C ALA A 159 10.17 9.88 -7.82
N VAL A 160 10.24 10.46 -9.03
CA VAL A 160 9.90 9.75 -10.26
C VAL A 160 10.76 8.50 -10.43
N ALA A 161 12.07 8.60 -10.19
CA ALA A 161 12.97 7.46 -10.25
C ALA A 161 12.61 6.36 -9.24
N ILE A 162 12.25 6.73 -8.00
CA ILE A 162 11.81 5.78 -6.96
C ILE A 162 10.50 5.09 -7.38
N ASN A 163 9.53 5.82 -7.93
CA ASN A 163 8.27 5.23 -8.42
C ASN A 163 8.51 4.23 -9.56
N LEU A 164 9.40 4.57 -10.51
CA LEU A 164 9.77 3.67 -11.60
C LEU A 164 10.49 2.42 -11.08
N ALA A 165 11.41 2.60 -10.12
CA ALA A 165 12.09 1.50 -9.46
C ALA A 165 11.12 0.60 -8.69
N ASP A 166 10.19 1.18 -7.93
CA ASP A 166 9.11 0.44 -7.26
C ASP A 166 8.26 -0.34 -8.26
N ALA A 167 7.78 0.32 -9.32
CA ALA A 167 6.97 -0.32 -10.34
C ALA A 167 7.68 -1.51 -10.99
N HIS A 168 8.99 -1.41 -11.22
CA HIS A 168 9.80 -2.51 -11.75
C HIS A 168 10.04 -3.60 -10.70
N LEU A 169 10.47 -3.23 -9.49
CA LEU A 169 10.87 -4.17 -8.45
C LEU A 169 9.69 -4.97 -7.90
N SER A 170 8.55 -4.31 -7.66
CA SER A 170 7.36 -5.02 -7.18
C SER A 170 6.80 -5.95 -8.25
N ARG A 171 6.80 -5.57 -9.54
CA ARG A 171 6.32 -6.46 -10.62
C ARG A 171 7.20 -7.69 -10.82
N ASN A 172 8.51 -7.54 -10.74
CA ASN A 172 9.46 -8.61 -11.08
C ASN A 172 9.89 -9.45 -9.88
N TYR A 173 9.89 -8.88 -8.68
CA TYR A 173 10.49 -9.52 -7.50
C TYR A 173 9.56 -9.53 -6.27
N GLY A 174 8.37 -8.92 -6.33
CA GLY A 174 7.41 -8.92 -5.22
C GLY A 174 7.93 -8.25 -3.94
N VAL A 175 8.76 -7.21 -4.06
CA VAL A 175 9.38 -6.53 -2.91
C VAL A 175 8.51 -5.38 -2.42
N THR A 176 8.19 -5.36 -1.12
CA THR A 176 7.34 -4.34 -0.47
C THR A 176 8.05 -3.03 -0.16
N TRP A 177 9.32 -3.10 0.25
CA TRP A 177 10.05 -1.92 0.74
C TRP A 177 10.20 -0.77 -0.28
N PRO A 178 10.39 -1.01 -1.60
CA PRO A 178 10.39 0.06 -2.59
C PRO A 178 9.11 0.91 -2.55
N HIS A 179 7.94 0.28 -2.37
CA HIS A 179 6.66 0.99 -2.34
C HIS A 179 6.49 1.83 -1.07
N VAL A 180 6.94 1.30 0.07
CA VAL A 180 6.98 2.05 1.34
C VAL A 180 7.92 3.26 1.24
N VAL A 181 9.10 3.08 0.64
CA VAL A 181 10.06 4.17 0.40
C VAL A 181 9.48 5.19 -0.58
N TRP A 182 8.73 4.75 -1.59
CA TRP A 182 7.98 5.62 -2.49
C TRP A 182 7.01 6.53 -1.70
N HIS A 183 6.16 5.99 -0.82
CA HIS A 183 5.23 6.81 -0.02
C HIS A 183 5.96 7.87 0.82
N LEU A 184 7.00 7.46 1.55
CA LEU A 184 7.73 8.36 2.43
C LEU A 184 8.48 9.45 1.66
N SER A 185 9.15 9.08 0.57
CA SER A 185 9.89 10.04 -0.28
C SER A 185 8.94 11.01 -0.98
N ALA A 186 7.82 10.52 -1.53
CA ALA A 186 6.83 11.36 -2.19
C ALA A 186 6.17 12.34 -1.21
N ALA A 187 5.87 11.91 0.02
CA ALA A 187 5.35 12.80 1.07
C ALA A 187 6.37 13.88 1.45
N ALA A 188 7.64 13.51 1.67
CA ALA A 188 8.70 14.47 2.00
C ALA A 188 8.95 15.50 0.88
N ILE A 189 8.87 15.05 -0.37
CA ILE A 189 9.04 15.93 -1.54
C ILE A 189 7.83 16.85 -1.71
N ALA A 190 6.61 16.36 -1.46
CA ALA A 190 5.42 17.18 -1.46
C ALA A 190 5.46 18.25 -0.36
N ASP A 191 5.95 17.90 0.84
CA ASP A 191 6.17 18.83 1.95
C ASP A 191 7.14 19.95 1.56
N LEU A 192 8.27 19.58 0.95
CA LEU A 192 9.25 20.54 0.45
C LEU A 192 8.63 21.45 -0.62
N PHE A 193 7.95 20.88 -1.60
CA PHE A 193 7.37 21.64 -2.70
C PHE A 193 6.32 22.65 -2.22
N LEU A 194 5.42 22.23 -1.33
CA LEU A 194 4.37 23.11 -0.77
C LEU A 194 4.97 24.23 0.10
N GLN A 195 6.04 23.96 0.85
CA GLN A 195 6.75 25.02 1.59
C GLN A 195 7.25 26.13 0.67
N TYR A 196 7.72 25.83 -0.54
CA TYR A 196 8.13 26.88 -1.48
C TYR A 196 6.93 27.53 -2.16
N ALA A 197 5.92 26.76 -2.55
CA ALA A 197 4.71 27.30 -3.18
C ALA A 197 3.94 28.30 -2.29
N GLU A 198 3.95 28.13 -0.97
CA GLU A 198 3.32 29.06 -0.02
C GLU A 198 4.11 30.37 0.19
N ASN A 199 5.40 30.38 -0.17
CA ASN A 199 6.32 31.50 0.04
C ASN A 199 6.64 32.26 -1.27
N SER A 200 6.14 31.81 -2.41
CA SER A 200 6.26 32.44 -3.74
C SER A 200 5.04 33.31 -4.05
#